data_AF-A0A1I4BVB0-F1
#
_entry.id   AF-A0A1I4BVB0-F1
#
_cell.length_a   1.000
_cell.length_b   1.000
_cell.length_c   1.000
_cell.angle_alpha   90.00
_cell.angle_beta   90.00
_cell.angle_gamma   90.00
#
_symmetry.space_group_name_H-M   'P 1'
#
loop_
_entity.id
_entity.type
_entity.pdbx_description
1 polymer ?
#
loop_
_entity_poly.entity_id
_entity_poly.type
_entity_poly.pdbx_seq_one_letter_code
_entity_poly.pdbx_strand_id
1 'polypeptide(L)'
;MAKINNTIPSRFHNLSDIALADEIGRVDAIVKAAEAEPKALKDEFKARGLTDVAGDAFTVTATEQIAGRLDAKAVREFLGPTYVRFETAVVSTVIRIKAANRTLAVAA
;
A
#
# COMPACT_ATOMS: atom_id res chain seq x y z
N MET A 1 11.14 0.38 30.20
CA MET A 1 11.52 1.51 29.33
C MET A 1 10.28 2.34 29.06
N ALA A 2 10.20 3.57 29.57
CA ALA A 2 9.05 4.44 29.38
C ALA A 2 9.04 5.02 27.96
N LYS A 3 7.93 4.85 27.22
CA LYS A 3 7.72 5.50 25.93
C LYS A 3 7.59 7.00 26.17
N ILE A 4 8.54 7.77 25.67
CA ILE A 4 8.42 9.23 25.61
C ILE A 4 7.37 9.54 24.54
N ASN A 5 6.14 9.82 24.96
CA ASN A 5 5.09 10.30 24.08
C ASN A 5 5.40 11.77 23.76
N ASN A 6 6.10 12.01 22.65
CA ASN A 6 6.33 13.36 22.15
C ASN A 6 4.98 13.96 21.70
N THR A 7 4.29 14.65 22.61
CA THR A 7 2.97 15.28 22.42
C THR A 7 3.06 16.54 21.57
N ILE A 8 3.62 16.42 20.37
CA ILE A 8 3.43 17.42 19.32
C ILE A 8 2.05 17.15 18.73
N PRO A 9 1.10 18.11 18.74
CA PRO A 9 -0.18 17.91 18.10
C PRO A 9 0.05 17.61 16.62
N SER A 10 -0.57 16.54 16.12
CA SER A 10 -0.52 16.18 14.70
C SER A 10 -0.87 17.39 13.85
N ARG A 11 -0.24 17.59 12.69
CA ARG A 11 -0.63 18.66 11.74
C ARG A 11 -2.12 18.63 11.36
N PHE A 12 -2.80 17.52 11.59
CA PHE A 12 -4.21 17.30 11.31
C PHE A 12 -5.13 17.38 12.54
N HIS A 13 -4.62 17.75 13.72
CA HIS A 13 -5.39 17.78 14.97
C HIS A 13 -6.62 18.70 14.93
N ASN A 14 -6.61 19.71 14.06
CA ASN A 14 -7.70 20.68 13.90
C ASN A 14 -8.72 20.30 12.81
N LEU A 15 -8.52 19.18 12.10
CA LEU A 15 -9.50 18.73 11.13
C LEU A 15 -10.68 18.08 11.86
N SER A 16 -11.90 18.42 11.45
CA SER A 16 -13.08 17.66 11.84
C SER A 16 -13.04 16.27 11.20
N ASP A 17 -13.76 15.30 11.76
CA ASP A 17 -13.78 13.92 11.25
C ASP A 17 -14.17 13.86 9.76
N ILE A 18 -15.12 14.71 9.34
CA ILE A 18 -15.57 14.82 7.95
C ILE A 18 -14.44 15.39 7.08
N ALA A 19 -13.79 16.48 7.51
CA ALA A 19 -12.68 17.09 6.78
C ALA A 19 -11.47 16.15 6.68
N LEU A 20 -11.22 15.33 7.72
CA LEU A 20 -10.19 14.31 7.70
C LEU A 20 -10.49 13.21 6.68
N ALA A 21 -11.75 12.74 6.59
CA ALA A 21 -12.16 11.76 5.59
C ALA A 21 -12.03 12.28 4.15
N ASP A 22 -12.46 13.53 3.91
CA ASP A 22 -12.34 14.17 2.60
C ASP A 22 -10.87 14.40 2.20
N GLU A 23 -10.03 14.84 3.14
CA GLU A 23 -8.60 15.04 2.90
C GLU A 23 -7.87 13.71 2.62
N ILE A 24 -8.21 12.63 3.33
CA ILE A 24 -7.73 11.28 3.04
C ILE A 24 -8.13 10.87 1.61
N GLY A 25 -9.40 11.06 1.24
CA GLY A 25 -9.90 10.73 -0.09
C GLY A 25 -9.20 11.52 -1.20
N ARG A 26 -8.96 12.82 -0.99
CA ARG A 26 -8.27 13.70 -1.93
C ARG A 26 -6.83 13.25 -2.16
N VAL A 27 -6.09 12.97 -1.08
CA VAL A 27 -4.68 12.54 -1.18
C VAL A 27 -4.59 11.16 -1.81
N ASP A 28 -5.47 10.22 -1.45
CA ASP A 28 -5.53 8.88 -2.07
C ASP A 28 -5.79 8.94 -3.58
N ALA A 29 -6.68 9.83 -4.04
CA ALA A 29 -6.93 10.04 -5.46
C ALA A 29 -5.67 10.55 -6.20
N ILE A 30 -4.92 11.48 -5.59
CA ILE A 30 -3.65 11.97 -6.15
C ILE A 30 -2.61 10.86 -6.21
N VAL A 31 -2.44 10.08 -5.13
CA VAL A 31 -1.49 8.97 -5.10
C VAL A 31 -1.82 7.95 -6.19
N LYS A 32 -3.08 7.55 -6.32
CA LYS A 32 -3.51 6.61 -7.37
C LYS A 32 -3.23 7.12 -8.78
N ALA A 33 -3.48 8.41 -9.02
CA ALA A 33 -3.15 9.03 -10.31
C ALA A 33 -1.63 9.05 -10.54
N ALA A 34 -0.86 9.44 -9.54
CA ALA A 34 0.60 9.51 -9.61
C ALA A 34 1.26 8.14 -9.71
N GLU A 35 0.66 7.07 -9.17
CA GLU A 35 1.16 5.69 -9.27
C GLU A 35 0.88 5.05 -10.63
N ALA A 36 -0.11 5.55 -11.38
CA ALA A 36 -0.46 5.00 -12.69
C ALA A 36 0.67 5.16 -13.71
N GLU A 37 1.34 6.31 -13.72
CA GLU A 37 2.41 6.61 -14.68
C GLU A 37 3.69 5.80 -14.43
N PRO A 38 4.26 5.73 -13.21
CA PRO A 38 5.39 4.84 -12.90
C PRO A 38 5.06 3.37 -13.14
N LYS A 39 3.80 2.96 -12.94
CA LYS A 39 3.37 1.59 -13.26
C LYS A 39 3.45 1.32 -14.76
N ALA A 40 2.89 2.21 -15.58
CA ALA A 40 2.97 2.09 -17.04
C ALA A 40 4.43 2.05 -17.54
N LEU A 41 5.31 2.90 -17.00
CA LEU A 41 6.74 2.90 -17.34
C LEU A 41 7.45 1.59 -16.95
N LYS A 42 7.15 1.04 -15.77
CA LYS A 42 7.72 -0.24 -15.32
C LYS A 42 7.18 -1.42 -16.12
N ASP A 43 5.90 -1.37 -16.51
CA ASP A 43 5.28 -2.42 -17.32
C ASP A 43 5.89 -2.41 -18.74
N GLU A 44 6.13 -1.23 -19.31
CA GLU A 44 6.88 -1.09 -20.56
C GLU A 44 8.34 -1.56 -20.43
N PHE A 45 9.03 -1.22 -19.33
CA PHE A 45 10.40 -1.69 -19.06
C PHE A 45 10.49 -3.23 -19.06
N LYS A 46 9.49 -3.89 -18.46
CA LYS A 46 9.36 -5.35 -18.47
C LYS A 46 8.99 -5.88 -19.85
N ALA A 47 8.06 -5.23 -20.56
CA ALA A 47 7.63 -5.65 -21.90
C ALA A 47 8.79 -5.62 -22.90
N ARG A 48 9.75 -4.69 -22.71
CA ARG A 48 10.99 -4.61 -23.47
C ARG A 48 12.05 -5.65 -23.06
N GLY A 49 11.81 -6.45 -22.03
CA GLY A 49 12.75 -7.46 -21.54
C GLY A 49 14.04 -6.88 -20.95
N LEU A 50 13.99 -5.63 -20.47
CA LEU A 50 15.15 -4.96 -19.91
C LEU A 50 15.45 -5.48 -18.50
N THR A 51 16.73 -5.72 -18.20
CA THR A 51 17.18 -6.26 -16.91
C THR A 51 18.01 -5.26 -16.12
N ASP A 52 18.87 -4.48 -16.78
CA ASP A 52 19.64 -3.42 -16.14
C ASP A 52 19.92 -2.31 -17.16
N VAL A 53 19.48 -1.09 -16.86
CA VAL A 53 19.67 0.08 -17.74
C VAL A 53 19.95 1.33 -16.90
N ALA A 54 21.07 1.99 -17.20
CA ALA A 54 21.41 3.30 -16.65
C ALA A 54 20.99 4.42 -17.61
N GLY A 55 20.30 5.43 -17.08
CA GLY A 55 20.12 6.74 -17.70
C GLY A 55 20.98 7.80 -17.03
N ASP A 56 20.87 9.05 -17.47
CA ASP A 56 21.75 10.14 -17.01
C ASP A 56 21.65 10.45 -15.50
N ALA A 57 20.51 10.18 -14.88
CA ALA A 57 20.26 10.46 -13.46
C ALA A 57 19.93 9.21 -12.63
N PHE A 58 19.50 8.11 -13.24
CA PHE A 58 18.97 6.94 -12.53
C PHE A 58 19.31 5.63 -13.24
N THR A 59 19.51 4.56 -12.47
CA THR A 59 19.64 3.18 -12.98
C THR A 59 18.43 2.36 -12.57
N VAL A 60 17.88 1.58 -13.50
CA VAL A 60 16.72 0.71 -13.28
C VAL A 60 17.14 -0.74 -13.54
N THR A 61 16.98 -1.57 -12.51
CA THR A 61 17.28 -3.01 -12.56
C THR A 61 15.99 -3.80 -12.33
N ALA A 62 15.72 -4.80 -13.16
CA ALA A 62 14.66 -5.78 -12.99
C ALA A 62 15.28 -7.14 -12.63
N THR A 63 14.92 -7.64 -11.45
CA THR A 63 15.39 -8.92 -10.93
C THR A 63 14.20 -9.86 -10.79
N GLU A 64 14.34 -11.11 -11.24
CA GLU A 64 13.36 -12.15 -10.97
C GLU A 64 13.39 -12.53 -9.48
N GLN A 65 12.26 -12.32 -8.79
CA GLN A 65 12.11 -12.76 -7.41
C GLN A 65 11.16 -13.96 -7.37
N ILE A 66 11.71 -15.13 -7.04
CA ILE A 66 10.90 -16.31 -6.73
C ILE A 66 10.53 -16.23 -5.25
N ALA A 67 9.31 -15.74 -4.97
CA ALA A 67 8.77 -15.75 -3.63
C ALA A 67 8.14 -17.12 -3.34
N GLY A 68 8.85 -17.99 -2.61
CA GLY A 68 8.26 -19.18 -2.02
C GLY A 68 7.22 -18.79 -0.98
N ARG A 69 5.94 -19.10 -1.24
CA ARG A 69 4.86 -18.92 -0.26
C ARG A 69 4.57 -20.27 0.38
N LEU A 70 4.51 -20.30 1.70
CA LEU A 70 4.05 -21.48 2.43
C LEU A 70 2.55 -21.66 2.17
N ASP A 71 2.15 -22.84 1.71
CA ASP A 71 0.73 -23.19 1.60
C ASP A 71 0.17 -23.43 3.00
N ALA A 72 -0.39 -22.38 3.59
CA ALA A 72 -1.00 -22.42 4.91
C ALA A 72 -2.16 -23.43 5.00
N LYS A 73 -2.83 -23.74 3.88
CA LYS A 73 -3.91 -24.73 3.86
C LYS A 73 -3.33 -26.13 4.01
N ALA A 74 -2.33 -26.49 3.20
CA ALA A 74 -1.65 -27.77 3.30
C ALA A 74 -1.00 -27.97 4.68
N VAL A 75 -0.40 -26.92 5.24
CA VAL A 75 0.20 -26.95 6.59
C VAL A 75 -0.85 -27.11 7.69
N ARG A 76 -2.02 -26.47 7.56
CA ARG A 76 -3.15 -26.65 8.49
C ARG A 76 -3.72 -28.06 8.42
N GLU A 77 -3.88 -28.61 7.22
CA GLU A 77 -4.34 -30.00 7.02
C GLU A 77 -3.34 -31.00 7.61
N PHE A 78 -2.03 -30.75 7.47
CA PHE A 78 -0.98 -31.60 8.01
C PHE A 78 -0.84 -31.53 9.54
N LEU A 79 -0.85 -30.32 10.13
CA LEU A 79 -0.65 -30.11 11.58
C LEU A 79 -1.93 -30.32 12.41
N GLY A 80 -3.10 -30.28 11.76
CA GLY A 80 -4.39 -30.45 12.41
C GLY A 80 -4.59 -29.46 13.57
N PRO A 81 -5.18 -29.88 14.70
CA PRO A 81 -5.46 -29.02 15.85
C PRO A 81 -4.20 -28.36 16.46
N THR A 82 -3.02 -28.91 16.21
CA THR A 82 -1.73 -28.38 16.74
C THR A 82 -1.33 -27.07 16.07
N TYR A 83 -1.91 -26.74 14.92
CA TYR A 83 -1.62 -25.51 14.17
C TYR A 83 -1.83 -24.23 15.01
N VAL A 84 -2.78 -24.24 15.95
CA VAL A 84 -3.08 -23.09 16.83
C VAL A 84 -1.88 -22.62 17.67
N ARG A 85 -0.89 -23.50 17.90
CA ARG A 85 0.35 -23.14 18.63
C ARG A 85 1.27 -22.22 17.82
N PHE A 86 1.09 -22.18 16.50
CA PHE A 86 1.87 -21.37 15.57
C PHE A 86 1.08 -20.15 15.06
N GLU A 87 -0.21 -20.03 15.40
CA GLU A 87 -1.01 -18.85 15.06
C GLU A 87 -0.73 -17.71 16.05
N THR A 88 -0.33 -16.56 15.53
CA THR A 88 -0.31 -15.30 16.27
C THR A 88 -1.33 -14.36 15.65
N ALA A 89 -2.40 -14.06 16.37
CA ALA A 89 -3.41 -13.13 15.91
C ALA A 89 -2.86 -11.69 15.92
N VAL A 90 -2.58 -11.15 14.73
CA VAL A 90 -2.21 -9.74 14.56
C VAL A 90 -3.47 -8.95 14.19
N VAL A 91 -3.95 -8.13 15.12
CA VAL A 91 -5.05 -7.20 14.85
C VAL A 91 -4.50 -5.98 14.13
N SER A 92 -4.91 -5.77 12.88
CA SER A 92 -4.59 -4.58 12.10
C SER A 92 -5.86 -3.80 11.77
N THR A 93 -5.83 -2.49 11.96
CA THR A 93 -6.92 -1.60 11.56
C THR A 93 -6.78 -1.31 10.07
N VAL A 94 -7.78 -1.70 9.28
CA VAL A 94 -7.82 -1.45 7.84
C VAL A 94 -8.73 -0.27 7.54
N ILE A 95 -8.17 0.79 6.97
CA ILE A 95 -8.92 1.95 6.47
C ILE A 95 -9.28 1.68 5.01
N ARG A 96 -10.58 1.70 4.70
CA ARG A 96 -11.08 1.53 3.33
C ARG A 96 -11.61 2.86 2.83
N ILE A 97 -11.07 3.34 1.71
CA ILE A 97 -11.47 4.60 1.09
C ILE A 97 -12.45 4.27 -0.04
N LYS A 98 -13.62 4.88 -0.01
CA LYS A 98 -14.63 4.82 -1.07
C LYS A 98 -14.99 6.24 -1.46
N ALA A 99 -15.07 6.52 -2.75
CA ALA A 99 -15.62 7.78 -3.23
C ALA A 99 -17.08 7.87 -2.76
N ALA A 100 -17.43 8.90 -2.01
CA ALA A 100 -18.82 9.27 -1.82
C ALA A 100 -19.38 9.72 -3.18
N ASN A 101 -20.64 9.40 -3.48
CA ASN A 101 -21.33 9.74 -4.73
C ASN A 101 -21.51 11.26 -4.89
N ARG A 102 -20.43 12.01 -5.05
CA ARG A 102 -20.41 13.36 -5.60
C ARG A 102 -19.80 13.24 -6.98
N THR A 103 -20.67 13.27 -7.98
CA THR A 103 -20.31 13.73 -9.33
C THR A 103 -19.60 15.06 -9.17
N LEU A 104 -18.25 15.03 -9.20
CA LEU A 104 -17.45 16.23 -9.28
C LEU A 104 -17.80 16.87 -10.63
N ALA A 105 -18.53 17.98 -10.60
CA ALA A 105 -18.79 18.77 -11.79
C ALA A 105 -17.44 19.24 -12.34
N VAL A 106 -17.04 18.67 -13.46
CA VAL A 106 -15.93 19.17 -14.27
C VAL A 106 -16.41 20.52 -14.81
N ALA A 107 -15.80 21.60 -14.33
CA ALA A 107 -15.95 22.91 -14.96
C ALA A 107 -15.27 22.84 -16.33
N ALA A 108 -16.06 23.03 -17.39
CA ALA A 108 -15.63 23.17 -18.77
C ALA A 108 -15.03 24.56 -19.03
#